data_AF-A0A6A7BNX1-F1
#
_entry.id   AF-A0A6A7BNX1-F1
#
_cell.length_a   1.000
_cell.length_b   1.000
_cell.length_c   1.000
_cell.angle_alpha   90.00
_cell.angle_beta   90.00
_cell.angle_gamma   90.00
#
_symmetry.space_group_name_H-M   'P 1'
#
loop_
_entity.id
_entity.type
_entity.pdbx_description
1 polymer ?
#
loop_
_entity_poly.entity_id
_entity_poly.type
_entity_poly.pdbx_seq_one_letter_code
_entity_poly.pdbx_strand_id
1 'polypeptide(L)'
;MAFFRDQGVEVIDDWPPYSPDLNSIEQIWVHLKRKVYESKPDIDCITNKAHQVAMLEEALPFAWKLIRREIVESLVDSMKERIEAIIATDGWYTCL
;
A
#
# COMPACT_ATOMS: atom_id res chain seq x y z
N MET A 1 15.10 12.10 -12.77
CA MET A 1 14.61 13.22 -11.94
C MET A 1 14.32 14.52 -12.69
N ALA A 2 14.83 14.75 -13.92
CA ALA A 2 14.54 16.01 -14.65
C ALA A 2 13.03 16.28 -14.77
N PHE A 3 12.26 15.29 -15.22
CA PHE A 3 10.79 15.38 -15.27
C PHE A 3 10.14 15.80 -13.94
N PHE A 4 10.45 15.13 -12.82
CA PHE A 4 9.85 15.45 -11.52
C PHE A 4 10.20 16.87 -11.05
N ARG A 5 11.46 17.28 -11.22
CA ARG A 5 11.90 18.63 -10.89
C ARG A 5 11.24 19.69 -11.76
N ASP A 6 11.10 19.42 -13.06
CA ASP A 6 10.42 20.32 -14.00
C ASP A 6 8.92 20.47 -13.66
N GLN A 7 8.33 19.48 -13.00
CA GLN A 7 6.96 19.55 -12.47
C GLN A 7 6.88 20.11 -11.04
N GLY A 8 7.99 20.53 -10.43
CA GLY A 8 8.02 21.04 -9.06
C GLY A 8 7.78 19.97 -7.99
N VAL A 9 7.97 18.69 -8.33
CA VAL A 9 7.84 17.56 -7.39
C VAL A 9 9.19 17.30 -6.73
N GLU A 10 9.23 17.40 -5.40
CA GLU A 10 10.36 17.00 -4.60
C GLU A 10 10.40 15.47 -4.49
N VAL A 11 11.57 14.88 -4.70
CA VAL A 11 11.79 13.43 -4.62
C VAL A 11 12.72 13.16 -3.44
N ILE A 12 12.39 12.14 -2.67
CA ILE A 12 13.24 11.66 -1.58
C ILE A 12 14.40 10.87 -2.21
N ASP A 13 15.58 11.50 -2.28
CA ASP A 13 16.76 10.95 -2.98
C ASP A 13 17.48 9.85 -2.18
N ASP A 14 17.26 9.76 -0.86
CA ASP A 14 17.96 8.88 0.08
C ASP A 14 17.10 7.69 0.57
N TRP A 15 16.08 7.29 -0.20
CA TRP A 15 15.22 6.17 0.18
C TRP A 15 16.01 4.86 0.27
N PRO A 16 15.99 4.15 1.41
CA PRO A 16 16.78 2.94 1.60
C PRO A 16 16.26 1.78 0.74
N PRO A 17 17.14 0.97 0.13
CA PRO A 17 16.73 -0.20 -0.63
C PRO A 17 16.08 -1.24 0.29
N TYR A 18 15.24 -2.11 -0.29
CA TYR A 18 14.59 -3.22 0.42
C TYR A 18 13.79 -2.83 1.68
N SER A 19 13.23 -1.61 1.71
CA SER A 19 12.48 -1.09 2.86
C SER A 19 10.98 -0.98 2.57
N PRO A 20 10.26 -2.11 2.37
CA PRO A 20 8.81 -2.08 2.18
C PRO A 20 8.08 -1.55 3.42
N ASP A 21 8.66 -1.72 4.62
CA ASP A 21 8.13 -1.23 5.89
C ASP A 21 7.97 0.30 5.90
N LEU A 22 8.80 1.02 5.15
CA LEU A 22 8.69 2.47 5.00
C LEU A 22 7.67 2.88 3.93
N ASN A 23 7.27 1.97 3.05
CA ASN A 23 6.36 2.29 1.96
C ASN A 23 4.90 2.10 2.41
N SER A 24 4.24 3.19 2.81
CA SER A 24 2.85 3.18 3.28
C SER A 24 1.85 2.53 2.29
N ILE A 25 2.16 2.46 0.99
CA ILE A 25 1.27 1.83 0.01
C ILE A 25 1.14 0.32 0.24
N GLU A 26 2.16 -0.34 0.80
CA GLU A 26 2.11 -1.78 1.11
C GLU A 26 1.00 -2.09 2.11
N GLN A 27 0.82 -1.24 3.12
CA GLN A 27 -0.27 -1.34 4.08
C GLN A 27 -1.63 -1.06 3.42
N ILE A 28 -1.70 -0.08 2.52
CA ILE A 28 -2.92 0.20 1.76
C ILE A 28 -3.32 -1.01 0.88
N TRP A 29 -2.37 -1.73 0.29
CA TRP A 29 -2.67 -2.95 -0.46
C TRP A 29 -3.30 -4.05 0.41
N VAL A 30 -2.91 -4.16 1.68
CA VAL A 30 -3.55 -5.08 2.64
C VAL A 30 -5.01 -4.69 2.86
N HIS A 31 -5.28 -3.41 3.09
CA HIS A 31 -6.65 -2.91 3.26
C HIS A 31 -7.51 -3.11 2.00
N LEU A 32 -6.95 -2.84 0.82
CA LEU A 32 -7.65 -3.02 -0.45
C LEU A 32 -8.03 -4.49 -0.67
N LYS A 33 -7.08 -5.42 -0.47
CA LYS A 33 -7.34 -6.86 -0.58
C LYS A 33 -8.45 -7.29 0.37
N ARG A 34 -8.41 -6.85 1.63
CA ARG A 34 -9.48 -7.15 2.60
C ARG A 34 -10.84 -6.67 2.10
N LYS A 35 -10.93 -5.45 1.57
CA LYS A 35 -12.20 -4.91 1.03
C LYS A 35 -12.69 -5.67 -0.19
N VAL A 36 -11.79 -6.12 -1.07
CA VAL A 36 -12.15 -7.01 -2.19
C VAL A 36 -12.70 -8.33 -1.66
N TYR A 37 -12.02 -8.99 -0.72
CA TYR A 37 -12.47 -10.26 -0.14
C TYR A 37 -13.78 -10.15 0.63
N GLU A 38 -14.05 -9.04 1.32
CA GLU A 38 -15.34 -8.76 1.94
C GLU A 38 -16.48 -8.70 0.90
N SER A 39 -16.22 -8.14 -0.28
CA SER A 39 -17.21 -7.98 -1.35
C SER A 39 -17.35 -9.21 -2.26
N LYS A 40 -16.27 -9.97 -2.45
CA LYS A 40 -16.16 -11.12 -3.35
C LYS A 40 -15.38 -12.24 -2.61
N PRO A 41 -16.00 -12.92 -1.63
CA PRO A 41 -15.31 -13.91 -0.80
C PRO A 41 -14.83 -15.13 -1.61
N ASP A 42 -15.55 -15.50 -2.66
CA ASP A 42 -15.26 -16.67 -3.50
C ASP A 42 -14.30 -16.36 -4.66
N ILE A 43 -13.65 -15.19 -4.67
CA ILE A 43 -12.82 -14.74 -5.80
C ILE A 43 -11.66 -15.67 -6.10
N ASP A 44 -11.13 -16.35 -5.07
CA ASP A 44 -10.05 -17.33 -5.20
C ASP A 44 -10.57 -18.70 -5.68
N CYS A 45 -11.87 -18.95 -5.61
CA CYS A 45 -12.50 -20.17 -6.13
C CYS A 45 -12.75 -20.11 -7.65
N ILE A 46 -12.58 -18.95 -8.28
CA ILE A 46 -12.77 -18.77 -9.72
C ILE A 46 -11.59 -19.41 -10.47
N THR A 47 -11.84 -20.54 -11.14
CA THR A 47 -10.80 -21.27 -11.90
C THR A 47 -10.49 -20.63 -13.26
N ASN A 48 -11.43 -19.87 -13.83
CA ASN A 48 -11.21 -19.15 -15.07
C ASN A 48 -10.52 -17.80 -14.79
N LYS A 49 -9.25 -17.69 -15.16
CA LYS A 49 -8.43 -16.50 -14.94
C LYS A 49 -9.01 -15.23 -15.57
N ALA A 50 -9.58 -15.30 -16.78
CA ALA A 50 -10.16 -14.13 -17.44
C ALA A 50 -11.40 -13.62 -16.66
N HIS A 51 -12.22 -14.53 -16.17
CA HIS A 51 -13.36 -14.20 -15.33
C HIS A 51 -12.92 -13.61 -13.98
N GLN A 52 -11.88 -14.19 -13.35
CA GLN A 52 -11.33 -13.69 -12.10
C GLN A 52 -10.79 -12.25 -12.26
N VAL A 53 -10.05 -11.99 -13.34
CA VAL A 53 -9.54 -10.63 -13.64
C VAL A 53 -10.68 -9.64 -13.85
N ALA A 54 -11.69 -9.99 -14.65
CA ALA A 54 -12.85 -9.11 -14.87
C ALA A 54 -13.59 -8.78 -13.56
N MET A 55 -13.71 -9.76 -12.66
CA MET A 55 -14.29 -9.55 -11.33
C MET A 55 -13.45 -8.63 -10.44
N LEU A 56 -12.12 -8.75 -10.50
CA LEU A 56 -11.21 -7.85 -9.79
C LEU A 56 -11.29 -6.42 -10.34
N GLU A 57 -11.26 -6.25 -11.66
CA GLU A 57 -11.38 -4.94 -12.33
C GLU A 57 -12.68 -4.22 -11.95
N GLU A 58 -13.77 -4.97 -11.82
CA GLU A 58 -15.05 -4.43 -11.33
C GLU A 58 -14.98 -4.05 -9.84
N ALA A 59 -14.43 -4.92 -8.98
CA ALA A 59 -14.48 -4.75 -7.53
C ALA A 59 -13.50 -3.70 -6.99
N LEU A 60 -12.30 -3.60 -7.58
CA LEU A 60 -11.20 -2.77 -7.08
C LEU A 60 -11.56 -1.28 -6.93
N PRO A 61 -12.24 -0.60 -7.89
CA PRO A 61 -12.62 0.79 -7.74
C PRO A 61 -13.57 1.04 -6.56
N PHE A 62 -14.49 0.11 -6.28
CA PHE A 62 -15.40 0.22 -5.15
C PHE A 62 -14.68 -0.06 -3.83
N ALA A 63 -13.87 -1.11 -3.78
CA ALA A 63 -13.06 -1.45 -2.62
C ALA A 63 -12.11 -0.28 -2.24
N TRP A 64 -11.51 0.38 -3.23
CA TRP A 64 -10.66 1.55 -3.02
C TRP A 64 -11.41 2.72 -2.38
N LYS A 65 -12.62 3.03 -2.86
CA LYS A 65 -13.47 4.10 -2.29
C LYS A 65 -13.91 3.83 -0.85
N LEU A 66 -13.94 2.57 -0.43
CA LEU A 66 -14.28 2.18 0.94
C LEU A 66 -13.09 2.29 1.91
N ILE A 67 -11.87 2.52 1.40
CA ILE A 67 -10.72 2.78 2.26
C ILE A 67 -10.93 4.17 2.87
N ARG A 68 -11.14 4.15 4.19
CA ARG A 68 -11.31 5.33 5.01
C ARG A 68 -10.06 6.21 4.96
N ARG A 69 -10.25 7.52 4.83
CA ARG A 69 -9.15 8.49 4.77
C ARG A 69 -8.29 8.44 6.02
N GLU A 70 -8.90 8.19 7.17
CA GLU A 70 -8.23 8.10 8.47
C GLU A 70 -7.17 7.00 8.49
N ILE A 71 -7.34 5.93 7.68
CA ILE A 71 -6.32 4.88 7.52
C ILE A 71 -5.08 5.46 6.83
N VAL A 72 -5.28 6.20 5.73
CA VAL A 72 -4.19 6.83 4.97
C VAL A 72 -3.46 7.85 5.84
N GLU A 73 -4.20 8.71 6.54
CA GLU A 73 -3.63 9.71 7.45
C GLU A 73 -2.82 9.04 8.56
N SER A 74 -3.37 8.00 9.21
CA SER A 74 -2.63 7.28 10.25
C SER A 74 -1.32 6.64 9.76
N LEU A 75 -1.27 6.18 8.50
CA LEU A 75 -0.07 5.60 7.90
C LEU A 75 0.99 6.64 7.51
N VAL A 76 0.56 7.88 7.26
CA VAL A 76 1.47 9.01 7.05
C VAL A 76 2.00 9.49 8.39
N ASP A 77 1.12 9.64 9.38
CA ASP A 77 1.47 10.09 10.72
C ASP A 77 2.45 9.11 11.40
N SER A 78 2.27 7.81 11.19
CA SER A 78 3.14 6.77 11.77
C SER A 78 4.54 6.69 11.14
N MET A 79 4.86 7.52 10.15
CA MET A 79 6.11 7.41 9.40
C MET A 79 7.33 7.60 10.29
N LYS A 80 7.23 8.54 11.23
CA LYS A 80 8.33 8.85 12.15
C LYS A 80 8.64 7.65 13.04
N GLU A 81 7.62 7.02 13.62
CA GLU A 81 7.73 5.87 14.49
C GLU A 81 8.32 4.66 13.76
N ARG A 82 7.94 4.45 12.48
CA ARG A 82 8.53 3.38 11.65
C ARG A 82 10.01 3.60 11.37
N ILE A 83 10.41 4.83 11.07
CA ILE A 83 11.83 5.19 10.88
C ILE A 83 12.61 4.96 12.18
N GLU A 84 12.08 5.41 13.32
CA GLU A 84 12.71 5.21 14.64
C GLU A 84 12.84 3.72 14.97
N ALA A 85 11.84 2.90 14.65
CA ALA A 85 11.91 1.47 14.86
C ALA A 85 12.98 0.80 13.98
N ILE A 86 13.11 1.19 12.72
CA ILE A 86 14.16 0.67 11.81
C ILE A 86 15.55 1.05 12.31
N ILE A 87 15.72 2.27 12.84
CA ILE A 87 16.98 2.69 13.44
C ILE A 87 17.27 1.84 14.69
N ALA A 88 16.26 1.61 15.54
CA ALA A 88 16.40 0.80 16.75
C ALA A 88 16.72 -0.68 16.48
N THR A 89 16.34 -1.19 15.30
CA THR A 89 16.67 -2.54 14.85
C THR A 89 17.95 -2.59 13.99
N ASP A 90 18.77 -1.54 13.98
CA ASP A 90 19.99 -1.46 13.15
C ASP A 90 19.73 -1.77 11.65
N GLY A 91 18.56 -1.38 11.14
CA GLY A 91 18.16 -1.59 9.76
C GLY A 91 17.50 -2.95 9.46
N TRP A 92 17.26 -3.78 10.48
CA TRP A 92 16.49 -5.02 10.32
C TRP A 92 14.97 -4.77 10.30
N TYR A 93 14.23 -5.75 9.78
CA TYR A 93 12.76 -5.70 9.64
C TYR A 93 12.06 -5.33 10.94
N THR A 94 11.02 -4.52 10.83
CA THR A 94 10.18 -4.10 11.96
C THR A 94 8.79 -4.73 11.86
N CYS A 95 8.19 -5.10 13.00
CA CYS A 95 6.84 -5.68 13.04
C CYS A 95 5.78 -4.63 13.40
N LEU A 96 5.86 -3.42 12.82
CA LEU A 96 4.90 -2.33 13.04
C LEU A 96 3.70 -2.39 12.08
#